data_AF-A0A356D2C4-F1
#
_entry.id   AF-A0A356D2C4-F1
#
_cell.length_a   1.000
_cell.length_b   1.000
_cell.length_c   1.000
_cell.angle_alpha   90.00
_cell.angle_beta   90.00
_cell.angle_gamma   90.00
#
_symmetry.space_group_name_H-M   'P 1'
#
loop_
_entity.id
_entity.type
_entity.pdbx_description
1 polymer ?
#
loop_
_entity_poly.entity_id
_entity_poly.type
_entity_poly.pdbx_seq_one_letter_code
_entity_poly.pdbx_strand_id
1 'polypeptide(L)'
;MNCTRKKLISIDEAEGDIFKPYLAKLLEQAGSTKKLIEIINLGCELEDVESLYPENLQAQIEDLLSKSLTVISQSENFGRLIDREIKIVED
;
A
#
# COMPACT_ATOMS: atom_id res chain seq x y z
N MET A 1 -7.66 -25.29 -14.34
CA MET A 1 -8.30 -24.59 -13.21
C MET A 1 -7.81 -23.15 -13.28
N ASN A 2 -8.59 -22.28 -13.90
CA ASN A 2 -8.16 -20.93 -14.25
C ASN A 2 -8.55 -19.98 -13.13
N CYS A 3 -7.66 -19.79 -12.15
CA CYS A 3 -7.80 -18.71 -11.18
C CYS A 3 -7.30 -17.42 -11.81
N THR A 4 -8.22 -16.49 -12.01
CA THR A 4 -8.03 -15.12 -12.51
C THR A 4 -6.89 -14.43 -11.75
N ARG A 5 -5.83 -14.02 -12.47
CA ARG A 5 -4.58 -13.41 -11.96
C ARG A 5 -4.81 -12.02 -11.32
N LYS A 6 -5.42 -11.94 -10.14
CA LYS A 6 -5.10 -10.83 -9.22
C LYS A 6 -3.76 -11.19 -8.60
N LYS A 7 -2.69 -10.43 -8.91
CA LYS A 7 -1.43 -10.53 -8.16
C LYS A 7 -1.71 -9.98 -6.77
N LEU A 8 -2.20 -10.84 -5.89
CA LEU A 8 -2.33 -10.56 -4.47
C LEU A 8 -0.93 -10.63 -3.87
N ILE A 9 -0.59 -9.67 -3.03
CA ILE A 9 0.56 -9.74 -2.13
C ILE A 9 0.02 -10.09 -0.75
N SER A 10 0.70 -10.98 -0.05
CA SER A 10 0.48 -11.22 1.38
C SER A 10 0.98 -10.05 2.21
N ILE A 11 0.57 -9.99 3.49
CA ILE A 11 1.07 -8.97 4.44
C ILE A 11 2.59 -9.12 4.59
N ASP A 12 3.07 -10.35 4.79
CA ASP A 12 4.51 -10.67 4.86
C ASP A 12 5.30 -10.17 3.64
N GLU A 13 4.77 -10.39 2.42
CA GLU A 13 5.40 -9.88 1.20
C GLU A 13 5.39 -8.35 1.15
N ALA A 14 4.28 -7.73 1.57
CA ALA A 14 4.15 -6.29 1.62
C ALA A 14 5.14 -5.64 2.61
N GLU A 15 5.38 -6.25 3.77
CA GLU A 15 6.40 -5.80 4.74
C GLU A 15 7.82 -6.10 4.26
N GLY A 16 7.99 -7.24 3.57
CA GLY A 16 9.22 -7.65 2.92
C GLY A 16 9.72 -6.67 1.86
N ASP A 17 8.84 -5.87 1.26
CA ASP A 17 9.18 -4.96 0.15
C ASP A 17 8.86 -3.48 0.41
N ILE A 18 7.68 -3.17 0.95
CA ILE A 18 7.10 -1.82 0.98
C ILE A 18 7.02 -1.30 2.42
N PHE A 19 6.38 -2.04 3.31
CA PHE A 19 6.05 -1.58 4.66
C PHE A 19 7.21 -1.86 5.62
N LYS A 20 8.24 -1.02 5.50
CA LYS A 20 9.43 -1.08 6.36
C LYS A 20 9.56 0.20 7.18
N PRO A 21 9.83 0.10 8.50
CA PRO A 21 10.12 1.27 9.33
C PRO A 21 11.29 2.11 8.82
N TYR A 22 12.27 1.47 8.16
CA TYR A 22 13.38 2.17 7.52
C TYR A 22 12.92 3.04 6.34
N LEU A 23 11.95 2.57 5.53
CA LEU A 23 11.44 3.34 4.40
C LEU A 23 10.70 4.60 4.88
N ALA A 24 9.91 4.49 5.95
CA ALA A 24 9.25 5.64 6.57
C ALA A 24 10.26 6.73 6.98
N LYS A 25 11.36 6.33 7.64
CA LYS A 25 12.45 7.24 8.02
C LYS A 25 13.14 7.86 6.81
N LEU A 26 13.39 7.08 5.77
CA LEU A 26 14.01 7.58 4.54
C LEU A 26 13.13 8.63 3.86
N LEU A 27 11.82 8.38 3.79
CA LEU A 27 10.85 9.32 3.22
C LEU A 27 10.76 10.62 4.05
N GLU A 28 10.81 10.51 5.37
CA GLU A 28 10.89 11.67 6.27
C GLU A 28 12.13 12.53 6.00
N GLN A 29 13.30 11.89 5.91
CA GLN A 29 14.57 12.57 5.60
C GLN A 29 14.57 13.21 4.21
N ALA A 30 13.85 12.61 3.25
CA ALA A 30 13.67 13.15 1.91
C ALA A 30 12.65 14.31 1.84
N GLY A 31 12.04 14.71 2.95
CA GLY A 31 11.04 15.79 2.99
C GLY A 31 9.69 15.38 2.38
N SER A 32 9.38 14.08 2.37
CA SER A 32 8.10 13.57 1.86
C SER A 32 6.93 14.02 2.73
N THR A 33 5.73 13.97 2.17
CA THR A 33 4.54 14.38 2.90
C THR A 33 4.26 13.46 4.10
N LYS A 34 3.78 14.04 5.20
CA LYS A 34 3.40 13.28 6.39
C LYS A 34 2.36 12.19 6.10
N LYS A 35 1.43 12.46 5.16
CA LYS A 35 0.42 11.49 4.74
C LYS A 35 1.04 10.24 4.10
N LEU A 36 2.09 10.40 3.29
CA LEU A 36 2.79 9.26 2.69
C LEU A 36 3.53 8.44 3.76
N ILE A 37 4.18 9.12 4.71
CA ILE A 37 4.90 8.47 5.82
C ILE A 37 3.91 7.69 6.70
N GLU A 38 2.73 8.27 6.98
CA GLU A 38 1.66 7.63 7.74
C GLU A 38 1.17 6.34 7.07
N ILE A 39 0.99 6.33 5.75
CA ILE A 39 0.61 5.12 4.99
C ILE A 39 1.65 4.01 5.18
N ILE A 40 2.94 4.34 5.08
CA ILE A 40 3.99 3.33 5.26
C ILE A 40 3.99 2.79 6.68
N ASN A 41 3.85 3.66 7.69
CA ASN A 41 3.80 3.23 9.09
C ASN A 41 2.59 2.34 9.39
N LEU A 42 1.39 2.71 8.93
CA LEU A 42 0.18 1.90 9.10
C LEU A 42 0.33 0.52 8.47
N GLY A 43 0.95 0.45 7.29
CA GLY A 43 1.23 -0.85 6.66
C GLY A 43 2.21 -1.72 7.44
N CYS A 44 3.12 -1.15 8.25
CA CYS A 44 4.05 -1.89 9.09
C CYS A 44 3.37 -2.51 10.33
N GLU A 45 2.12 -2.12 10.63
CA GLU A 45 1.37 -2.58 11.79
C GLU A 45 0.38 -3.71 11.41
N LEU A 46 0.31 -4.09 10.13
CA LEU A 46 -0.71 -5.02 9.64
C LEU A 46 -0.52 -6.44 10.16
N GLU A 47 0.71 -6.97 10.22
CA GLU A 47 0.98 -8.29 10.82
C GLU A 47 0.57 -8.31 12.31
N ASP A 48 0.90 -7.24 13.04
CA ASP A 48 0.54 -7.10 14.46
C ASP A 48 -0.99 -7.07 14.64
N VAL A 49 -1.70 -6.34 13.79
CA VAL A 49 -3.16 -6.29 13.81
C VAL A 49 -3.76 -7.66 13.45
N GLU A 50 -3.25 -8.34 12.42
CA GLU A 50 -3.71 -9.68 12.05
C GLU A 50 -3.53 -10.66 13.23
N SER A 51 -2.41 -10.59 13.93
CA SER A 51 -2.05 -11.51 14.99
C SER A 51 -2.76 -11.22 16.32
N LEU A 52 -2.93 -9.95 16.67
CA LEU A 52 -3.45 -9.53 17.98
C LEU A 52 -4.94 -9.15 17.95
N TYR A 53 -5.41 -8.58 16.85
CA TYR A 53 -6.76 -8.00 16.69
C TYR A 53 -7.34 -8.30 15.30
N PRO A 54 -7.48 -9.59 14.92
CA PRO A 54 -7.90 -9.98 13.56
C PRO A 54 -9.25 -9.39 13.14
N GLU A 55 -10.14 -9.11 14.10
CA GLU A 55 -11.41 -8.44 13.86
C GLU A 55 -11.28 -7.01 13.29
N ASN A 56 -10.14 -6.36 13.52
CA ASN A 56 -9.85 -4.99 13.07
C ASN A 56 -9.07 -4.95 11.75
N LEU A 57 -8.52 -6.09 11.30
CA LEU A 57 -7.63 -6.14 10.13
C LEU A 57 -8.30 -5.58 8.88
N GLN A 58 -9.53 -5.99 8.60
CA GLN A 58 -10.28 -5.52 7.43
C GLN A 58 -10.46 -4.00 7.45
N ALA A 59 -10.81 -3.43 8.60
CA ALA A 59 -10.99 -1.99 8.74
C ALA A 59 -9.68 -1.22 8.55
N GLN A 60 -8.56 -1.74 9.05
CA GLN A 60 -7.23 -1.15 8.86
C GLN A 60 -6.79 -1.18 7.39
N ILE A 61 -7.04 -2.28 6.68
CA ILE A 61 -6.77 -2.39 5.24
C ILE A 61 -7.61 -1.36 4.46
N GLU A 62 -8.88 -1.19 4.80
CA GLU A 62 -9.76 -0.21 4.17
C GLU A 62 -9.29 1.23 4.41
N ASP A 63 -8.86 1.55 5.63
CA ASP A 63 -8.31 2.87 5.96
C ASP A 63 -7.00 3.14 5.21
N LEU A 64 -6.10 2.16 5.17
CA LEU A 64 -4.84 2.23 4.41
C LEU A 64 -5.09 2.48 2.92
N LEU A 65 -6.05 1.77 2.32
CA LEU A 65 -6.45 1.96 0.93
C LEU A 65 -7.03 3.35 0.70
N SER A 66 -7.92 3.82 1.58
CA SER A 66 -8.54 5.15 1.50
C SER A 66 -7.51 6.27 1.57
N LYS A 67 -6.57 6.20 2.52
CA LYS A 67 -5.46 7.16 2.65
C LYS A 67 -4.56 7.14 1.42
N SER A 68 -4.24 5.95 0.91
CA SER A 68 -3.43 5.78 -0.30
C SER A 68 -4.09 6.43 -1.52
N LEU A 69 -5.37 6.17 -1.74
CA LEU A 69 -6.14 6.78 -2.83
C LEU A 69 -6.22 8.31 -2.69
N THR A 70 -6.34 8.81 -1.47
CA THR A 70 -6.32 10.26 -1.21
C THR A 70 -4.98 10.88 -1.60
N VAL A 71 -3.86 10.26 -1.25
CA VAL A 71 -2.53 10.75 -1.64
C VAL A 71 -2.32 10.69 -3.15
N ILE A 72 -2.76 9.60 -3.80
CA ILE A 72 -2.60 9.42 -5.24
C ILE A 72 -3.48 10.41 -6.02
N SER A 73 -4.74 10.62 -5.61
CA SER A 73 -5.66 11.57 -6.24
C SER A 73 -5.25 13.04 -6.10
N GLN A 74 -4.48 13.37 -5.06
CA GLN A 74 -3.91 14.70 -4.84
C GLN A 74 -2.62 14.94 -5.64
N SER A 75 -2.09 13.93 -6.31
CA SER A 75 -0.90 14.07 -7.15
C SER A 75 -1.26 14.69 -8.51
N GLU A 76 -0.48 15.68 -8.96
CA GLU A 76 -0.70 16.42 -10.22
C GLU A 76 -0.70 15.51 -11.49
N ASN A 77 -0.32 14.23 -11.35
CA ASN A 77 -0.27 13.24 -12.43
C ASN A 77 -1.35 12.15 -12.33
N PHE A 78 -2.39 12.30 -11.50
CA PHE A 78 -3.44 11.29 -11.34
C PHE A 78 -4.05 10.83 -12.67
N GLY A 79 -4.32 11.77 -13.58
CA GLY A 79 -4.85 11.46 -14.93
C GLY A 79 -3.93 10.57 -15.78
N ARG A 80 -2.61 10.63 -15.58
CA ARG A 80 -1.63 9.79 -16.30
C ARG A 80 -1.46 8.38 -15.69
N LEU A 81 -1.79 8.21 -14.41
CA LEU A 81 -1.69 6.92 -13.73
C LEU A 81 -2.88 6.02 -14.07
N ILE A 82 -4.05 6.60 -14.32
CA ILE A 82 -5.28 5.87 -14.71
C ILE A 82 -5.23 5.44 -16.20
N ASP A 83 -4.54 6.20 -17.06
CA ASP A 83 -4.42 5.91 -18.50
C ASP A 83 -3.35 4.86 -18.85
N ARG A 84 -2.63 4.33 -17.86
CA ARG A 84 -1.84 3.12 -18.09
C ARG A 84 -2.77 1.92 -18.06
N GLU A 85 -3.36 1.64 -19.22
CA GLU A 85 -3.87 0.31 -19.53
C GLU A 85 -2.72 -0.67 -19.25
N ILE A 86 -2.82 -1.43 -18.16
CA ILE A 86 -1.84 -2.45 -17.80
C ILE A 86 -1.94 -3.52 -18.89
N LYS A 87 -1.14 -3.37 -19.95
CA LYS A 87 -0.99 -4.40 -20.97
C LYS A 87 -0.24 -5.57 -20.35
N ILE A 88 -1.00 -6.55 -19.90
CA ILE A 88 -0.48 -7.88 -19.61
C ILE A 88 -0.08 -8.45 -20.97
N VAL A 89 1.22 -8.52 -21.22
CA VAL A 89 1.76 -9.27 -22.35
C VAL A 89 1.59 -10.74 -22.00
N GLU A 90 0.85 -11.49 -22.81
CA GLU A 90 0.76 -12.95 -22.68
C GLU A 90 1.92 -13.62 -23.42
N ASP A 91 2.49 -14.60 -22.71
CA ASP A 91 3.53 -15.62 -22.99
C ASP A 91 5.00 -15.19 -23.15
#